data_AF-A0A969DIM7-F1
#
_entry.id   AF-A0A969DIM7-F1
#
_cell.length_a   1.000
_cell.length_b   1.000
_cell.length_c   1.000
_cell.angle_alpha   90.00
_cell.angle_beta   90.00
_cell.angle_gamma   90.00
#
_symmetry.space_group_name_H-M   'P 1'
#
loop_
_entity.id
_entity.type
_entity.pdbx_description
1 polymer ?
#
loop_
_entity_poly.entity_id
_entity_poly.type
_entity_poly.pdbx_seq_one_letter_code
_entity_poly.pdbx_strand_id
1 'polypeptide(L)'
;MNIPTAKIAVLCQQRHITKLSLFGSVLRDDFTPNSDIDILVEFEAGFTPGFLRLHDIQEELSALLDHRPIDLVTPKFLNHRIRDNVLATAEVCYDAKDDQVYLGHMIDTAHKALNLVDGVSREEFDHNETLRLALTHLIQIIGESARRVSRDFRAAYPQIPWKGIVGMRSKVVHDYLNVDEDIVWSTVTDDLPALMIELEKILN
;
A
#
# COMPACT_ATOMS: atom_id res chain seq x y z
N MET A 1 17.19 -14.72 -0.18
CA MET A 1 17.71 -13.41 0.29
C MET A 1 16.66 -12.76 1.18
N ASN A 2 17.03 -12.03 2.23
CA ASN A 2 16.07 -11.28 3.02
C ASN A 2 15.98 -9.84 2.48
N ILE A 3 14.81 -9.45 1.98
CA ILE A 3 14.60 -8.13 1.38
C ILE A 3 14.04 -7.21 2.47
N PRO A 4 14.74 -6.14 2.90
CA PRO A 4 14.23 -5.23 3.92
C PRO A 4 13.18 -4.29 3.31
N THR A 5 11.99 -4.81 3.04
CA THR A 5 10.90 -4.15 2.30
C THR A 5 10.63 -2.73 2.80
N ALA A 6 10.65 -2.52 4.13
CA ALA A 6 10.42 -1.20 4.72
C ALA A 6 11.49 -0.16 4.33
N LYS A 7 12.78 -0.55 4.36
CA LYS A 7 13.87 0.37 3.99
C LYS A 7 13.87 0.64 2.48
N ILE A 8 13.54 -0.38 1.67
CA ILE A 8 13.45 -0.25 0.21
C ILE A 8 12.36 0.73 -0.16
N ALA A 9 11.18 0.64 0.44
CA ALA A 9 10.07 1.53 0.12
C ALA A 9 10.34 2.98 0.53
N VAL A 10 10.97 3.24 1.70
CA VAL A 10 11.41 4.59 2.08
C VAL A 10 12.36 5.17 1.03
N LEU A 11 13.33 4.39 0.57
CA LEU A 11 14.22 4.78 -0.53
C LEU A 11 13.41 5.04 -1.81
N CYS A 12 12.50 4.14 -2.18
CA CYS A 12 11.66 4.30 -3.37
C CYS A 12 10.87 5.61 -3.35
N GLN A 13 10.23 5.93 -2.22
CA GLN A 13 9.48 7.17 -2.05
C GLN A 13 10.41 8.40 -2.16
N GLN A 14 11.54 8.40 -1.45
CA GLN A 14 12.50 9.52 -1.48
C GLN A 14 13.12 9.75 -2.88
N ARG A 15 13.19 8.69 -3.68
CA ARG A 15 13.81 8.69 -5.01
C ARG A 15 12.79 8.74 -6.16
N HIS A 16 11.50 8.96 -5.85
CA HIS A 16 10.42 9.00 -6.83
C HIS A 16 10.33 7.73 -7.69
N ILE A 17 10.64 6.57 -7.12
CA ILE A 17 10.46 5.26 -7.74
C ILE A 17 9.01 4.85 -7.49
N THR A 18 8.28 4.57 -8.56
CA THR A 18 6.88 4.12 -8.52
C THR A 18 6.77 2.61 -8.52
N LYS A 19 7.77 1.90 -9.04
CA LYS A 19 7.83 0.44 -9.01
C LYS A 19 9.27 -0.05 -8.92
N LEU A 20 9.53 -1.02 -8.06
CA LEU A 20 10.79 -1.73 -7.95
C LEU A 20 10.51 -3.23 -8.00
N SER A 21 11.14 -3.92 -8.95
CA SER A 21 11.01 -5.36 -9.12
C SER A 21 12.38 -6.02 -9.23
N LEU A 22 12.51 -7.20 -8.66
CA LEU A 22 13.67 -8.07 -8.85
C LEU A 22 13.47 -8.90 -10.12
N PHE A 23 14.54 -9.17 -10.86
CA PHE A 23 14.48 -10.06 -12.02
C PHE A 23 15.79 -10.82 -12.21
N GLY A 24 15.88 -11.69 -13.22
CA GLY A 24 17.16 -12.30 -13.56
C GLY A 24 17.60 -13.38 -12.57
N SER A 25 18.88 -13.35 -12.17
CA SER A 25 19.50 -14.45 -11.42
C SER A 25 19.01 -14.56 -9.98
N VAL A 26 18.59 -13.44 -9.38
CA VAL A 26 18.09 -13.37 -7.99
C VAL A 26 16.84 -14.20 -7.74
N LEU A 27 16.08 -14.53 -8.80
CA LEU A 27 14.84 -15.31 -8.73
C LEU A 27 15.05 -16.81 -9.00
N ARG A 28 16.29 -17.25 -9.25
CA ARG A 28 16.61 -18.64 -9.63
C ARG A 28 17.22 -19.40 -8.46
N ASP A 29 17.07 -20.72 -8.48
CA ASP A 29 17.59 -21.61 -7.43
C ASP A 29 19.13 -21.69 -7.39
N ASP A 30 19.81 -21.25 -8.45
CA ASP A 30 21.27 -21.18 -8.54
C ASP A 30 21.86 -19.84 -8.08
N PHE A 31 21.05 -18.97 -7.46
CA PHE A 31 21.50 -17.69 -6.93
C PHE A 31 22.53 -17.87 -5.80
N THR A 32 23.71 -17.28 -5.99
CA THR A 32 24.83 -17.38 -5.04
C THR A 32 25.09 -16.05 -4.35
N PRO A 33 25.84 -16.00 -3.24
CA PRO A 33 26.24 -14.74 -2.59
C PRO A 33 27.12 -13.81 -3.46
N ASN A 34 27.78 -14.34 -4.49
CA ASN A 34 28.65 -13.57 -5.38
C ASN A 34 27.91 -13.00 -6.60
N SER A 35 26.65 -13.38 -6.81
CA SER A 35 25.83 -12.87 -7.89
C SER A 35 25.52 -11.38 -7.66
N ASP A 36 25.36 -10.63 -8.74
CA ASP A 36 24.70 -9.34 -8.74
C ASP A 36 23.19 -9.49 -8.49
N ILE A 37 22.55 -8.37 -8.11
CA ILE A 37 21.09 -8.31 -7.95
C ILE A 37 20.56 -7.42 -9.07
N ASP A 38 19.85 -8.04 -10.02
CA ASP A 38 19.19 -7.32 -11.09
C ASP A 38 17.89 -6.65 -10.58
N ILE A 39 17.82 -5.33 -10.68
CA ILE A 39 16.69 -4.52 -10.21
C ILE A 39 16.10 -3.70 -11.35
N LEU A 40 14.80 -3.86 -11.57
CA LEU A 40 14.02 -3.06 -12.50
C LEU A 40 13.31 -1.95 -11.72
N VAL A 41 13.53 -0.69 -12.12
CA VAL A 41 12.86 0.47 -11.52
C VAL A 41 12.07 1.29 -12.54
N GLU A 42 10.89 1.72 -12.12
CA GLU A 42 10.07 2.73 -12.79
C GLU A 42 10.03 3.99 -11.91
N PHE A 43 10.15 5.16 -12.55
CA PHE A 43 10.11 6.45 -11.88
C PHE A 43 8.81 7.19 -12.15
N GLU A 44 8.44 8.07 -11.24
CA GLU A 44 7.37 9.04 -11.42
C GLU A 44 7.63 9.91 -12.66
N ALA A 45 6.57 10.27 -13.37
CA ALA A 45 6.67 11.07 -14.59
C ALA A 45 7.30 12.44 -14.28
N GLY A 46 8.36 12.80 -15.00
CA GLY A 46 9.12 14.04 -14.77
C GLY A 46 10.25 13.93 -13.73
N PHE A 47 10.34 12.82 -13.00
CA PHE A 47 11.36 12.60 -11.96
C PHE A 47 12.45 11.59 -12.35
N THR A 48 12.51 11.18 -13.62
CA THR A 48 13.57 10.27 -14.09
C THR A 48 14.96 10.87 -13.82
N PRO A 49 15.81 10.22 -13.01
CA PRO A 49 17.11 10.77 -12.63
C PRO A 49 18.10 10.73 -13.80
N GLY A 50 19.06 11.65 -13.77
CA GLY A 50 20.26 11.56 -14.60
C GLY A 50 21.27 10.54 -14.04
N PHE A 51 22.32 10.26 -14.81
CA PHE A 51 23.31 9.22 -14.51
C PHE A 51 23.87 9.24 -13.08
N LEU A 52 24.31 10.40 -12.58
CA LEU A 52 24.89 10.51 -11.23
C LEU A 52 23.88 10.11 -10.13
N ARG A 53 22.63 10.58 -10.25
CA ARG A 53 21.57 10.25 -9.28
C ARG A 53 21.14 8.79 -9.38
N LEU A 54 21.22 8.19 -10.57
CA LEU A 54 20.94 6.77 -10.73
C LEU A 54 22.02 5.91 -10.05
N HIS A 55 23.28 6.32 -10.12
CA HIS A 55 24.38 5.69 -9.39
C HIS A 55 24.19 5.82 -7.86
N ASP A 56 23.77 6.97 -7.36
CA ASP A 56 23.46 7.15 -5.92
C ASP A 56 22.39 6.14 -5.45
N ILE A 57 21.31 6.00 -6.23
CA ILE A 57 20.24 5.02 -5.96
C ILE A 57 20.80 3.59 -5.93
N GLN A 58 21.70 3.26 -6.84
CA GLN A 58 22.33 1.93 -6.91
C GLN A 58 23.17 1.63 -5.65
N GLU A 59 23.97 2.60 -5.19
CA GLU A 59 24.76 2.47 -3.95
C GLU A 59 23.88 2.37 -2.71
N GLU A 60 22.80 3.12 -2.65
CA GLU A 60 21.83 3.05 -1.55
C GLU A 60 21.12 1.68 -1.52
N LEU A 61 20.69 1.16 -2.68
CA LEU A 61 20.10 -0.18 -2.79
C LEU A 61 21.12 -1.26 -2.42
N SER A 62 22.38 -1.12 -2.84
CA SER A 62 23.48 -2.02 -2.45
C SER A 62 23.63 -2.07 -0.94
N ALA A 63 23.69 -0.92 -0.27
CA ALA A 63 23.79 -0.84 1.19
C ALA A 63 22.59 -1.49 1.91
N LEU A 64 21.40 -1.47 1.31
CA LEU A 64 20.22 -2.14 1.84
C LEU A 64 20.21 -3.65 1.59
N LEU A 65 20.90 -4.12 0.56
CA LEU A 65 20.90 -5.51 0.10
C LEU A 65 22.26 -6.17 0.32
N ASP A 66 22.75 -6.10 1.56
CA ASP A 66 23.98 -6.74 2.04
C ASP A 66 25.25 -6.30 1.29
N HIS A 67 25.32 -5.04 0.84
CA HIS A 67 26.42 -4.44 0.07
C HIS A 67 26.75 -5.20 -1.23
N ARG A 68 25.74 -5.82 -1.82
CA ARG A 68 25.90 -6.60 -3.05
C ARG A 68 25.86 -5.70 -4.28
N PRO A 69 26.59 -6.07 -5.36
CA PRO A 69 26.49 -5.35 -6.63
C PRO A 69 25.04 -5.33 -7.11
N ILE A 70 24.54 -4.15 -7.44
CA ILE A 70 23.21 -3.94 -8.00
C ILE A 70 23.35 -3.61 -9.49
N ASP A 71 22.65 -4.34 -10.35
CA ASP A 71 22.43 -3.92 -11.73
C ASP A 71 21.06 -3.25 -11.85
N LEU A 72 21.06 -1.92 -11.87
CA LEU A 72 19.84 -1.11 -11.86
C LEU A 72 19.45 -0.70 -13.28
N VAL A 73 18.29 -1.16 -13.73
CA VAL A 73 17.78 -0.88 -15.09
C VAL A 73 16.38 -0.26 -15.06
N THR A 74 16.07 0.53 -16.08
CA THR A 74 14.69 0.97 -16.35
C THR A 74 14.12 0.19 -17.54
N PRO A 75 12.79 -0.01 -17.63
CA PRO A 75 12.18 -0.76 -18.74
C PRO A 75 12.57 -0.23 -20.13
N LYS A 76 12.82 1.09 -20.24
CA LYS A 76 13.20 1.75 -21.50
C LYS A 76 14.58 1.31 -22.00
N PHE A 77 15.51 0.97 -21.10
CA PHE A 77 16.88 0.55 -21.44
C PHE A 77 17.04 -0.97 -21.55
N LEU A 78 16.02 -1.76 -21.22
CA LEU A 78 16.03 -3.20 -21.47
C LEU A 78 16.09 -3.50 -22.98
N ASN A 79 16.97 -4.42 -23.34
CA ASN A 79 17.07 -4.93 -24.71
C ASN A 79 15.75 -5.62 -25.10
N HIS A 80 15.22 -5.28 -26.28
CA HIS A 80 13.95 -5.80 -26.80
C HIS A 80 13.84 -7.33 -26.75
N ARG A 81 14.95 -8.07 -26.89
CA ARG A 81 14.95 -9.54 -26.86
C ARG A 81 14.62 -10.13 -25.49
N ILE A 82 14.95 -9.42 -24.42
CA ILE A 82 14.74 -9.91 -23.04
C ILE A 82 13.64 -9.14 -22.32
N ARG A 83 13.26 -7.95 -22.82
CA ARG A 83 12.31 -7.04 -22.19
C ARG A 83 11.01 -7.74 -21.80
N ASP A 84 10.34 -8.39 -22.74
CA ASP A 84 9.03 -8.99 -22.49
C ASP A 84 9.11 -10.12 -21.46
N ASN A 85 10.18 -10.93 -21.53
CA ASN A 85 10.41 -11.99 -20.55
C ASN A 85 10.71 -11.43 -19.16
N VAL A 86 11.56 -10.39 -19.06
CA VAL A 86 11.87 -9.73 -17.80
C VAL A 86 10.61 -9.11 -17.19
N LEU A 87 9.83 -8.36 -17.97
CA LEU A 87 8.58 -7.76 -17.49
C LEU A 87 7.54 -8.80 -17.05
N ALA A 88 7.50 -9.98 -17.68
CA ALA A 88 6.58 -11.05 -17.32
C ALA A 88 7.02 -11.87 -16.10
N THR A 89 8.31 -11.92 -15.80
CA THR A 89 8.88 -12.79 -14.74
C THR A 89 9.39 -12.02 -13.53
N ALA A 90 9.48 -10.69 -13.60
CA ALA A 90 9.95 -9.87 -12.51
C ALA A 90 9.04 -9.98 -11.28
N GLU A 91 9.64 -10.12 -10.10
CA GLU A 91 8.94 -10.16 -8.82
C GLU A 91 8.89 -8.76 -8.22
N VAL A 92 7.68 -8.25 -8.03
CA VAL A 92 7.44 -6.89 -7.54
C VAL A 92 7.76 -6.82 -6.04
N CYS A 93 8.71 -5.98 -5.68
CA CYS A 93 9.08 -5.71 -4.29
C CYS A 93 8.45 -4.43 -3.74
N TYR A 94 8.10 -3.50 -4.62
CA TYR A 94 7.43 -2.25 -4.31
C TYR A 94 6.62 -1.79 -5.53
N ASP A 95 5.35 -1.42 -5.34
CA ASP A 95 4.50 -0.81 -6.36
C ASP A 95 3.62 0.26 -5.71
N ALA A 96 3.85 1.52 -6.08
CA ALA A 96 3.08 2.66 -5.58
C ALA A 96 1.63 2.66 -6.10
N LYS A 97 1.34 1.98 -7.23
CA LYS A 97 -0.02 1.89 -7.75
C LYS A 97 -0.90 1.00 -6.88
N ASP A 98 -0.33 -0.01 -6.23
CA ASP A 98 -1.08 -0.88 -5.33
C ASP A 98 -1.63 -0.10 -4.13
N ASP A 99 -0.82 0.80 -3.55
CA ASP A 99 -1.26 1.63 -2.43
C ASP A 99 -2.40 2.58 -2.82
N GLN A 100 -2.31 3.23 -3.99
CA GLN A 100 -3.38 4.11 -4.50
C GLN A 100 -4.68 3.35 -4.75
N VAL A 101 -4.61 2.11 -5.25
CA VAL A 101 -5.79 1.25 -5.42
C VAL A 101 -6.46 0.96 -4.07
N TYR A 102 -5.68 0.65 -3.04
CA TYR A 102 -6.25 0.41 -1.71
C TYR A 102 -6.83 1.66 -1.07
N LEU A 103 -6.19 2.83 -1.26
CA LEU A 103 -6.74 4.12 -0.84
C LEU A 103 -8.06 4.44 -1.52
N GLY A 104 -8.13 4.30 -2.85
CA GLY A 104 -9.36 4.52 -3.60
C GLY A 104 -10.48 3.60 -3.12
N HIS A 105 -10.16 2.32 -2.88
CA HIS A 105 -11.13 1.37 -2.35
C HIS A 105 -11.62 1.73 -0.93
N MET A 106 -10.74 2.27 -0.08
CA MET A 106 -11.15 2.79 1.24
C MET A 106 -12.13 3.96 1.10
N ILE A 107 -11.85 4.92 0.21
CA ILE A 107 -12.71 6.08 -0.05
C ILE A 107 -14.07 5.65 -0.59
N ASP A 108 -14.09 4.81 -1.64
CA ASP A 108 -15.34 4.30 -2.23
C ASP A 108 -16.20 3.55 -1.21
N THR A 109 -15.55 2.77 -0.34
CA THR A 109 -16.25 2.00 0.71
C THR A 109 -16.77 2.91 1.81
N ALA A 110 -16.01 3.95 2.19
CA ALA A 110 -16.46 4.95 3.15
C ALA A 110 -17.65 5.75 2.61
N HIS A 111 -17.64 6.17 1.34
CA HIS A 111 -18.79 6.80 0.68
C HIS A 111 -20.05 5.92 0.74
N LYS A 112 -19.93 4.62 0.49
CA LYS A 112 -21.07 3.69 0.61
C LYS A 112 -21.64 3.69 2.03
N ALA A 113 -20.79 3.66 3.05
CA ALA A 113 -21.22 3.69 4.44
C ALA A 113 -21.93 5.00 4.79
N LEU A 114 -21.37 6.15 4.37
CA LEU A 114 -21.97 7.47 4.59
C LEU A 114 -23.32 7.61 3.88
N ASN A 115 -23.44 7.13 2.65
CA ASN A 115 -24.70 7.17 1.91
C ASN A 115 -25.80 6.31 2.56
N LEU A 116 -25.43 5.23 3.27
CA LEU A 116 -26.39 4.39 3.97
C LEU A 116 -26.91 5.03 5.26
N VAL A 117 -26.18 5.97 5.85
CA VAL A 117 -26.59 6.67 7.08
C VAL A 117 -27.07 8.09 6.84
N ASP A 118 -27.09 8.57 5.60
CA ASP A 118 -27.57 9.90 5.26
C ASP A 118 -29.05 10.05 5.63
N GLY A 119 -29.35 11.01 6.51
CA GLY A 119 -30.70 11.23 7.06
C GLY A 119 -31.19 10.16 8.04
N VAL A 120 -30.39 9.14 8.36
CA VAL A 120 -30.77 8.07 9.30
C VAL A 120 -30.55 8.55 10.73
N SER A 121 -31.55 8.37 11.58
CA SER A 121 -31.43 8.67 13.01
C SER A 121 -30.76 7.53 13.78
N ARG A 122 -30.20 7.82 14.96
CA ARG A 122 -29.63 6.78 15.82
C ARG A 122 -30.65 5.71 16.20
N GLU A 123 -31.88 6.11 16.50
CA GLU A 123 -32.97 5.19 16.84
C GLU A 123 -33.31 4.25 15.68
N GLU A 124 -33.32 4.77 14.44
CA GLU A 124 -33.55 3.94 13.25
C GLU A 124 -32.42 2.94 13.03
N PHE A 125 -31.17 3.35 13.25
CA PHE A 125 -30.01 2.45 13.21
C PHE A 125 -30.12 1.32 14.23
N ASP A 126 -30.46 1.62 15.49
CA ASP A 126 -30.56 0.62 16.57
C ASP A 126 -31.62 -0.46 16.23
N HIS A 127 -32.71 -0.07 15.57
CA HIS A 127 -33.80 -0.98 15.17
C HIS A 127 -33.60 -1.66 13.81
N ASN A 128 -32.52 -1.34 13.07
CA ASN A 128 -32.28 -1.86 11.72
C ASN A 128 -31.06 -2.79 11.68
N GLU A 129 -31.29 -4.09 11.89
CA GLU A 129 -30.24 -5.11 11.87
C GLU A 129 -29.49 -5.18 10.52
N THR A 130 -30.22 -5.07 9.40
CA THR A 130 -29.60 -5.10 8.06
C THR A 130 -28.61 -3.96 7.89
N LEU A 131 -28.97 -2.76 8.34
CA LEU A 131 -28.08 -1.59 8.31
C LEU A 131 -26.86 -1.80 9.21
N ARG A 132 -27.05 -2.28 10.44
CA ARG A 132 -25.94 -2.60 11.37
C ARG A 132 -24.96 -3.61 10.78
N LEU A 133 -25.47 -4.68 10.16
CA LEU A 133 -24.65 -5.70 9.50
C LEU A 133 -23.92 -5.14 8.28
N ALA A 134 -24.59 -4.34 7.45
CA ALA A 134 -23.99 -3.72 6.27
C ALA A 134 -22.85 -2.77 6.66
N LEU A 135 -23.08 -1.88 7.63
CA LEU A 135 -22.07 -0.93 8.10
C LEU A 135 -20.88 -1.64 8.74
N THR A 136 -21.13 -2.65 9.57
CA THR A 136 -20.08 -3.51 10.15
C THR A 136 -19.22 -4.12 9.06
N HIS A 137 -19.82 -4.63 7.99
CA HIS A 137 -19.09 -5.22 6.88
C HIS A 137 -18.26 -4.19 6.10
N LEU A 138 -18.82 -3.01 5.83
CA LEU A 138 -18.10 -1.94 5.13
C LEU A 138 -16.88 -1.46 5.93
N ILE A 139 -17.00 -1.31 7.26
CA ILE A 139 -15.88 -0.99 8.14
C ILE A 139 -14.78 -2.06 8.06
N GLN A 140 -15.16 -3.35 8.03
CA GLN A 140 -14.20 -4.44 7.89
C GLN A 140 -13.45 -4.39 6.55
N ILE A 141 -14.14 -4.05 5.46
CA ILE A 141 -13.52 -3.89 4.14
C ILE A 141 -12.52 -2.73 4.13
N ILE A 142 -12.85 -1.61 4.77
CA ILE A 142 -11.93 -0.47 4.93
C ILE A 142 -10.69 -0.90 5.71
N GLY A 143 -10.87 -1.61 6.84
CA GLY A 143 -9.76 -2.13 7.64
C GLY A 143 -8.87 -3.12 6.87
N GLU A 144 -9.45 -3.99 6.05
CA GLU A 144 -8.69 -4.92 5.20
C GLU A 144 -7.88 -4.16 4.14
N SER A 145 -8.48 -3.16 3.51
CA SER A 145 -7.80 -2.34 2.50
C SER A 145 -6.64 -1.56 3.13
N ALA A 146 -6.86 -0.94 4.30
CA ALA A 146 -5.82 -0.27 5.08
C ALA A 146 -4.68 -1.21 5.51
N ARG A 147 -4.97 -2.50 5.71
CA ARG A 147 -3.96 -3.52 6.05
C ARG A 147 -3.05 -3.81 4.86
N ARG A 148 -3.61 -3.75 3.65
CA ARG A 148 -2.92 -4.00 2.37
C ARG A 148 -2.07 -2.82 1.92
N VAL A 149 -2.42 -1.59 2.32
CA VAL A 149 -1.54 -0.43 2.18
C VAL A 149 -0.17 -0.75 2.79
N SER A 150 0.89 -0.49 2.03
CA SER A 150 2.26 -0.77 2.40
C SER A 150 2.62 -0.14 3.75
N ARG A 151 3.52 -0.76 4.51
CA ARG A 151 3.92 -0.22 5.83
C ARG A 151 4.54 1.16 5.70
N ASP A 152 5.16 1.44 4.57
CA ASP A 152 5.95 2.64 4.35
C ASP A 152 5.08 3.79 3.89
N PHE A 153 4.07 3.52 3.07
CA PHE A 153 3.00 4.50 2.82
C PHE A 153 2.34 4.92 4.14
N ARG A 154 2.03 3.95 5.00
CA ARG A 154 1.49 4.24 6.33
C ARG A 154 2.45 5.05 7.22
N ALA A 155 3.75 4.83 7.08
CA ALA A 155 4.78 5.60 7.79
C ALA A 155 4.93 7.03 7.24
N ALA A 156 4.73 7.23 5.93
CA ALA A 156 4.78 8.53 5.27
C ALA A 156 3.59 9.44 5.62
N TYR A 157 2.44 8.84 5.94
CA TYR A 157 1.22 9.57 6.34
C TYR A 157 0.81 9.24 7.78
N PRO A 158 1.61 9.61 8.80
CA PRO A 158 1.36 9.24 10.20
C PRO A 158 0.17 9.95 10.83
N GLN A 159 -0.35 11.00 10.19
CA GLN A 159 -1.58 11.68 10.62
C GLN A 159 -2.82 10.79 10.48
N ILE A 160 -2.78 9.79 9.59
CA ILE A 160 -3.85 8.79 9.48
C ILE A 160 -3.66 7.75 10.57
N PRO A 161 -4.70 7.41 11.36
CA PRO A 161 -4.60 6.45 12.46
C PRO A 161 -4.58 4.99 11.99
N TRP A 162 -3.60 4.62 11.16
CA TRP A 162 -3.51 3.31 10.49
C TRP A 162 -3.66 2.10 11.40
N LYS A 163 -3.03 2.14 12.59
CA LYS A 163 -3.16 1.04 13.57
C LYS A 163 -4.60 0.87 14.05
N GLY A 164 -5.33 1.97 14.22
CA GLY A 164 -6.74 1.97 14.58
C GLY A 164 -7.58 1.36 13.46
N ILE A 165 -7.38 1.83 12.22
CA ILE A 165 -8.13 1.41 11.03
C ILE A 165 -7.92 -0.10 10.76
N VAL A 166 -6.67 -0.58 10.78
CA VAL A 166 -6.36 -2.01 10.60
C VAL A 166 -6.92 -2.85 11.74
N GLY A 167 -6.91 -2.31 12.96
CA GLY A 167 -7.43 -2.97 14.16
C GLY A 167 -8.96 -2.96 14.28
N MET A 168 -9.70 -2.30 13.37
CA MET A 168 -11.14 -2.13 13.52
C MET A 168 -11.89 -3.46 13.56
N ARG A 169 -11.44 -4.48 12.82
CA ARG A 169 -12.04 -5.81 12.90
C ARG A 169 -12.07 -6.36 14.32
N SER A 170 -11.03 -6.11 15.12
CA SER A 170 -10.92 -6.60 16.50
C SER A 170 -11.67 -5.73 17.51
N LYS A 171 -11.89 -4.45 17.19
CA LYS A 171 -12.62 -3.51 18.06
C LYS A 171 -14.13 -3.58 17.85
N VAL A 172 -14.57 -3.71 16.60
CA VAL A 172 -15.98 -3.83 16.23
C VAL A 172 -16.52 -5.21 16.59
N VAL A 173 -15.67 -6.24 16.55
CA VAL A 173 -16.03 -7.62 16.90
C VAL A 173 -15.21 -8.03 18.11
N HIS A 174 -15.72 -7.74 19.30
CA HIS A 174 -14.96 -7.91 20.54
C HIS A 174 -14.92 -9.38 21.02
N ASP A 175 -15.87 -10.24 20.61
CA ASP A 175 -15.86 -11.68 20.95
C ASP A 175 -16.70 -12.57 19.99
N TYR A 176 -16.57 -12.39 18.68
CA TYR A 176 -17.28 -13.12 17.58
C TYR A 176 -18.84 -13.13 17.61
N LEU A 177 -19.46 -12.83 18.76
CA LEU A 177 -20.89 -12.95 19.05
C LEU A 177 -21.55 -11.59 19.24
N ASN A 178 -20.81 -10.57 19.70
CA ASN A 178 -21.36 -9.23 19.94
C ASN A 178 -20.54 -8.17 19.20
N VAL A 179 -21.25 -7.39 18.38
CA VAL A 179 -20.76 -6.16 17.76
C VAL A 179 -21.09 -5.00 18.69
N ASP A 180 -20.13 -4.11 18.90
CA ASP A 180 -20.39 -2.86 19.63
C ASP A 180 -21.00 -1.83 18.66
N GLU A 181 -22.31 -1.68 18.74
CA GLU A 181 -23.11 -0.84 17.84
C GLU A 181 -22.86 0.65 18.04
N ASP A 182 -22.49 1.07 19.26
CA ASP A 182 -22.07 2.43 19.54
C ASP A 182 -20.76 2.76 18.81
N ILE A 183 -19.82 1.81 18.81
CA ILE A 183 -18.57 1.94 18.05
C ILE A 183 -18.85 1.97 16.55
N VAL A 184 -19.75 1.13 16.04
CA VAL A 184 -20.11 1.15 14.61
C VAL A 184 -20.71 2.49 14.21
N TRP A 185 -21.67 3.00 14.98
CA TRP A 185 -22.33 4.27 14.69
C TRP A 185 -21.36 5.45 14.69
N SER A 186 -20.57 5.59 15.77
CA SER A 186 -19.56 6.65 15.88
C SER A 186 -18.48 6.56 14.80
N THR A 187 -18.03 5.35 14.45
CA THR A 187 -17.09 5.17 13.33
C THR A 187 -17.64 5.78 12.05
N VAL A 188 -18.89 5.47 11.69
CA VAL A 188 -19.44 5.89 10.40
C VAL A 188 -19.78 7.38 10.40
N THR A 189 -20.32 7.90 11.50
CA THR A 189 -20.81 9.28 11.57
C THR A 189 -19.73 10.31 11.89
N ASP A 190 -18.69 9.93 12.64
CA ASP A 190 -17.64 10.85 13.08
C ASP A 190 -16.28 10.55 12.41
N ASP A 191 -15.83 9.30 12.43
CA ASP A 191 -14.47 8.95 12.01
C ASP A 191 -14.30 8.85 10.49
N LEU A 192 -15.25 8.23 9.77
CA LEU A 192 -15.16 8.04 8.32
C LEU A 192 -15.12 9.36 7.53
N PRO A 193 -15.92 10.39 7.84
CA PRO A 193 -15.83 11.69 7.17
C PRO A 193 -14.43 12.32 7.31
N ALA A 194 -13.85 12.28 8.50
CA ALA A 194 -12.51 12.82 8.76
C ALA A 194 -11.44 12.01 8.01
N LEU A 195 -11.55 10.68 8.01
CA LEU A 195 -10.65 9.81 7.27
C LEU A 195 -10.70 10.10 5.78
N MET A 196 -11.88 10.21 5.18
CA MET A 196 -12.03 10.50 3.75
C MET A 196 -11.32 11.78 3.33
N ILE A 197 -11.51 12.86 4.09
CA ILE A 197 -10.85 14.15 3.82
C ILE A 197 -9.32 13.99 3.75
N GLU A 198 -8.73 13.19 4.65
CA GLU A 198 -7.29 12.96 4.65
C GLU A 198 -6.85 12.07 3.48
N LEU A 199 -7.60 11.02 3.13
CA LEU A 199 -7.26 10.13 2.01
C LEU A 199 -7.39 10.84 0.66
N GLU A 200 -8.42 11.67 0.47
CA GLU A 200 -8.64 12.45 -0.76
C GLU A 200 -7.55 13.49 -0.98
N LYS A 201 -7.03 14.13 0.07
CA LYS A 201 -5.88 15.03 -0.02
C LYS A 201 -4.59 14.34 -0.49
N ILE A 202 -4.49 13.03 -0.28
CA ILE A 202 -3.31 12.24 -0.65
C ILE A 202 -3.40 11.76 -2.10
N LEU A 203 -4.62 11.54 -2.62
CA LEU A 203 -4.85 11.12 -4.00
C LEU A 203 -4.94 12.27 -5.01
N ASN A 204 -5.17 13.51 -4.55
CA ASN A 204 -5.22 14.72 -5.37
C ASN A 204 -3.88 15.47 -5.40
#